data_AF-A0A925K557-F1
#
_entry.id   AF-A0A925K557-F1
#
_cell.length_a   1.000
_cell.length_b   1.000
_cell.length_c   1.000
_cell.angle_alpha   90.00
_cell.angle_beta   90.00
_cell.angle_gamma   90.00
#
_symmetry.space_group_name_H-M   'P 1'
#
loop_
_entity.id
_entity.type
_entity.pdbx_description
1 polymer ?
#
loop_
_entity_poly.entity_id
_entity_poly.type
_entity_poly.pdbx_seq_one_letter_code
_entity_poly.pdbx_strand_id
1 'polypeptide(L)'
;MNRLLKANFKQYSGGSWNHSDMDYTSWMGATGEDDRTAYDLNGNIKRMVHKGFKVGTPDALIDDLQYEYFANTNKLKKVTDLVVANNNLGDFYDQHQGGDDYGYDVNGNMITDRNKRLLGNVLAPYGTGIDVSSFNQGSIHYNHMNLPQSILVRPGVNGA
;
A
#
# COMPACT_ATOMS: atom_id res chain seq x y z
N MET A 1 0.99 12.46 21.61
CA MET A 1 -0.05 11.86 20.74
C MET A 1 0.09 10.35 20.80
N ASN A 2 -1.00 9.60 20.89
CA ASN A 2 -0.98 8.14 20.95
C ASN A 2 -1.18 7.57 19.54
N ARG A 3 -0.11 7.51 18.73
CA ARG A 3 -0.11 6.87 17.41
C ARG A 3 0.59 5.51 17.52
N LEU A 4 0.15 4.53 16.72
CA LEU A 4 0.84 3.25 16.63
C LEU A 4 2.25 3.49 16.08
N LEU A 5 3.28 3.04 16.79
CA LEU A 5 4.66 3.07 16.26
C LEU A 5 5.23 1.69 16.07
N LYS A 6 4.78 0.71 16.86
CA LYS A 6 5.37 -0.62 16.89
C LYS A 6 4.38 -1.63 17.43
N ALA A 7 4.39 -2.81 16.84
CA ALA A 7 3.71 -4.00 17.30
C ALA A 7 4.76 -5.12 17.39
N ASN A 8 5.34 -5.29 18.58
CA ASN A 8 6.35 -6.33 18.81
C ASN A 8 5.69 -7.71 18.86
N PHE A 9 6.29 -8.67 18.18
CA PHE A 9 5.94 -10.08 18.31
C PHE A 9 6.87 -10.77 19.33
N LYS A 10 6.28 -11.58 20.21
CA LYS A 10 7.01 -12.57 21.02
C LYS A 10 6.13 -13.80 21.18
N GLN A 11 6.76 -14.96 21.18
CA GLN A 11 6.18 -16.25 21.50
C GLN A 11 6.90 -16.89 22.69
N TYR A 12 6.21 -17.74 23.42
CA TYR A 12 6.82 -18.52 24.49
C TYR A 12 7.49 -19.75 23.88
N SER A 13 8.82 -19.77 23.89
CA SER A 13 9.64 -20.87 23.36
C SER A 13 10.88 -21.05 24.25
N GLY A 14 11.31 -22.29 24.47
CA GLY A 14 12.49 -22.59 25.28
C GLY A 14 12.46 -22.04 26.72
N GLY A 15 11.27 -21.82 27.30
CA GLY A 15 11.11 -21.28 28.65
C GLY A 15 11.16 -19.76 28.76
N SER A 16 11.10 -19.01 27.64
CA SER A 16 11.12 -17.55 27.65
C SER A 16 10.28 -16.94 26.52
N TRP A 17 9.76 -15.74 26.74
CA TRP A 17 9.10 -14.95 25.68
C TRP A 17 10.15 -14.33 24.76
N ASN A 18 10.30 -14.88 23.57
CA ASN A 18 11.29 -14.50 22.56
C ASN A 18 10.68 -14.49 21.15
N HIS A 19 11.46 -14.17 20.12
CA HIS A 19 11.04 -14.19 18.72
C HIS A 19 12.10 -14.86 17.82
N SER A 20 12.84 -15.83 18.38
CA SER A 20 13.97 -16.46 17.69
C SER A 20 13.51 -17.47 16.64
N ASP A 21 12.41 -18.20 16.88
CA ASP A 21 11.91 -19.18 15.90
C ASP A 21 10.96 -18.54 14.88
N MET A 22 10.31 -17.42 15.22
CA MET A 22 9.41 -16.64 14.36
C MET A 22 9.37 -15.18 14.81
N ASP A 23 9.34 -14.24 13.88
CA ASP A 23 9.20 -12.81 14.14
C ASP A 23 8.19 -12.17 13.16
N TYR A 24 7.05 -11.73 13.71
CA TYR A 24 6.00 -10.99 12.99
C TYR A 24 5.94 -9.52 13.42
N THR A 25 7.06 -8.98 13.92
CA THR A 25 7.10 -7.60 14.39
C THR A 25 6.83 -6.64 13.24
N SER A 26 5.97 -5.66 13.49
CA SER A 26 5.74 -4.53 12.59
C SER A 26 6.10 -3.22 13.27
N TRP A 27 6.54 -2.24 12.49
CA TRP A 27 6.77 -0.88 12.98
C TRP A 27 6.51 0.17 11.93
N MET A 28 6.32 1.40 12.41
CA MET A 28 6.08 2.58 11.59
C MET A 28 7.36 3.43 11.55
N GLY A 29 7.58 4.10 10.42
CA GLY A 29 8.71 5.02 10.26
C GLY A 29 10.07 4.32 10.17
N ALA A 30 11.12 4.98 10.64
CA ALA A 30 12.47 4.45 10.51
C ALA A 30 12.72 3.24 11.42
N THR A 31 12.23 3.29 12.66
CA THR A 31 12.57 2.31 13.72
C THR A 31 11.40 1.91 14.62
N GLY A 32 10.23 2.56 14.48
CA GLY A 32 9.11 2.39 15.41
C GLY A 32 9.23 3.15 16.72
N GLU A 33 10.14 4.13 16.81
CA GLU A 33 10.38 4.90 18.04
C GLU A 33 10.09 6.40 17.89
N ASP A 34 10.07 6.94 16.66
CA ASP A 34 9.86 8.37 16.38
C ASP A 34 8.66 8.57 15.43
N ASP A 35 7.59 9.18 15.96
CA ASP A 35 6.36 9.46 15.23
C ASP A 35 6.56 10.40 14.05
N ARG A 36 7.56 11.29 14.11
CA ARG A 36 7.93 12.21 13.02
C ARG A 36 8.56 11.48 11.85
N THR A 37 9.00 10.24 11.99
CA THR A 37 9.45 9.41 10.86
C THR A 37 8.33 8.53 10.33
N ALA A 38 7.36 8.19 11.18
CA ALA A 38 6.24 7.33 10.87
C ALA A 38 5.08 8.06 10.17
N TYR A 39 4.86 9.32 10.53
CA TYR A 39 3.71 10.09 10.08
C TYR A 39 4.10 11.50 9.62
N ASP A 40 3.30 12.08 8.74
CA ASP A 40 3.36 13.51 8.46
C ASP A 40 2.58 14.34 9.51
N LEU A 41 2.58 15.66 9.33
CA LEU A 41 1.88 16.60 10.23
C LEU A 41 0.36 16.41 10.22
N ASN A 42 -0.21 15.93 9.11
CA ASN A 42 -1.64 15.63 8.97
C ASN A 42 -2.02 14.27 9.54
N GLY A 43 -1.04 13.45 9.92
CA GLY A 43 -1.25 12.10 10.45
C GLY A 43 -1.30 11.01 9.39
N ASN A 44 -0.96 11.32 8.13
CA ASN A 44 -0.79 10.31 7.11
C ASN A 44 0.45 9.46 7.41
N ILE A 45 0.38 8.16 7.09
CA ILE A 45 1.49 7.22 7.27
C ILE A 45 2.57 7.56 6.25
N LYS A 46 3.85 7.45 6.61
CA LYS A 46 4.96 7.62 5.66
C LYS A 46 5.66 6.32 5.32
N ARG A 47 5.80 5.44 6.32
CA ARG A 47 6.45 4.15 6.17
C ARG A 47 5.91 3.13 7.15
N MET A 48 5.75 1.89 6.70
CA MET A 48 5.46 0.73 7.53
C MET A 48 6.43 -0.37 7.14
N VAL A 49 6.96 -1.08 8.13
CA VAL A 49 7.82 -2.24 7.92
C VAL A 49 7.22 -3.41 8.68
N HIS A 50 7.22 -4.58 8.05
CA HIS A 50 6.65 -5.79 8.62
C HIS A 50 7.56 -6.98 8.33
N LYS A 51 7.91 -7.68 9.40
CA LYS A 51 8.59 -8.97 9.33
C LYS A 51 7.60 -10.11 9.29
N GLY A 52 8.08 -11.26 8.84
CA GLY A 52 7.35 -12.49 8.92
C GLY A 52 8.28 -13.70 8.88
N PHE A 53 7.66 -14.86 9.03
CA PHE A 53 8.36 -16.13 9.03
C PHE A 53 8.48 -16.71 7.61
N LYS A 54 9.71 -17.01 7.20
CA LYS A 54 10.01 -17.91 6.08
C LYS A 54 10.80 -19.11 6.60
N VAL A 55 10.61 -20.28 6.01
CA VAL A 55 11.39 -21.47 6.37
C VAL A 55 12.88 -21.16 6.18
N GLY A 56 13.67 -21.24 7.26
CA GLY A 56 15.09 -20.89 7.25
C GLY A 56 15.41 -19.40 7.42
N THR A 57 14.41 -18.52 7.50
CA THR A 57 14.56 -17.08 7.75
C THR A 57 13.40 -16.59 8.62
N PRO A 58 13.48 -16.81 9.95
CA PRO A 58 12.37 -16.58 10.87
C PRO A 58 12.00 -15.11 11.06
N ASP A 59 12.86 -14.18 10.64
CA ASP A 59 12.71 -12.73 10.75
C ASP A 59 12.76 -12.03 9.39
N ALA A 60 12.35 -12.72 8.34
CA ALA A 60 12.35 -12.20 6.99
C ALA A 60 11.57 -10.89 6.90
N LEU A 61 12.11 -9.90 6.20
CA LEU A 61 11.35 -8.73 5.81
C LEU A 61 10.32 -9.14 4.75
N ILE A 62 9.04 -8.92 5.06
CA ILE A 62 7.93 -9.21 4.15
C ILE A 62 7.54 -7.94 3.42
N ASP A 63 7.37 -6.85 4.16
CA ASP A 63 6.98 -5.55 3.63
C ASP A 63 7.92 -4.45 4.13
N ASP A 64 8.27 -3.52 3.23
CA ASP A 64 8.86 -2.22 3.56
C ASP A 64 8.17 -1.14 2.71
N LEU A 65 6.99 -0.76 3.18
CA LEU A 65 6.03 0.08 2.45
C LEU A 65 6.33 1.55 2.69
N GLN A 66 6.54 2.30 1.62
CA GLN A 66 6.65 3.75 1.61
C GLN A 66 5.41 4.38 0.98
N TYR A 67 4.80 5.31 1.70
CA TYR A 67 3.54 5.95 1.31
C TYR A 67 3.81 7.37 0.84
N GLU A 68 3.35 7.71 -0.36
CA GLU A 68 3.42 9.05 -0.90
C GLU A 68 2.02 9.61 -1.15
N TYR A 69 1.81 10.89 -0.89
CA TYR A 69 0.51 11.57 -0.99
C TYR A 69 0.56 12.69 -2.02
N PHE A 70 -0.61 13.05 -2.57
CA PHE A 70 -0.72 14.27 -3.38
C PHE A 70 -0.52 15.51 -2.49
N ALA A 71 0.23 16.48 -3.01
CA ALA A 71 0.60 17.69 -2.27
C ALA A 71 -0.64 18.43 -1.75
N ASN A 72 -0.61 18.86 -0.49
CA ASN A 72 -1.69 19.58 0.19
C ASN A 72 -3.00 18.78 0.31
N THR A 73 -2.95 17.44 0.30
CA THR A 73 -4.12 16.57 0.49
C THR A 73 -3.80 15.39 1.41
N ASN A 74 -4.81 14.60 1.76
CA ASN A 74 -4.65 13.25 2.36
C ASN A 74 -4.93 12.13 1.35
N LYS A 75 -4.93 12.43 0.03
CA LYS A 75 -5.12 11.45 -1.03
C LYS A 75 -3.80 10.70 -1.25
N LEU A 76 -3.82 9.37 -1.08
CA LEU A 76 -2.67 8.50 -1.28
C LEU A 76 -2.35 8.45 -2.77
N LYS A 77 -1.10 8.69 -3.16
CA LYS A 77 -0.65 8.72 -4.55
C LYS A 77 -0.12 7.35 -4.99
N LYS A 78 0.73 6.75 -4.17
CA LYS A 78 1.34 5.43 -4.41
C LYS A 78 1.83 4.81 -3.11
N VAL A 79 2.01 3.50 -3.13
CA VAL A 79 2.70 2.75 -2.08
C VAL A 79 3.81 1.96 -2.75
N THR A 80 5.05 2.30 -2.45
CA THR A 80 6.21 1.58 -2.95
C THR A 80 6.64 0.55 -1.92
N ASP A 81 6.71 -0.72 -2.30
CA ASP A 81 7.29 -1.76 -1.46
C ASP A 81 8.77 -1.95 -1.82
N LEU A 82 9.67 -1.69 -0.86
CA LEU A 82 11.10 -1.92 -1.07
C LEU A 82 11.46 -3.42 -1.02
N VAL A 83 10.56 -4.28 -0.55
CA VAL A 83 10.69 -5.74 -0.65
C VAL A 83 10.07 -6.21 -1.97
N VAL A 84 10.91 -6.34 -3.00
CA VAL A 84 10.44 -6.70 -4.36
C VAL A 84 9.96 -8.15 -4.52
N ALA A 85 10.18 -9.00 -3.52
CA ALA A 85 9.81 -10.41 -3.59
C ALA A 85 8.31 -10.59 -3.32
N ASN A 86 7.55 -11.04 -4.32
CA ASN A 86 6.16 -11.44 -4.11
C ASN A 86 6.09 -12.70 -3.24
N ASN A 87 5.67 -12.54 -1.99
CA ASN A 87 5.54 -13.62 -1.03
C ASN A 87 4.25 -14.46 -1.23
N ASN A 88 3.36 -14.04 -2.14
CA ASN A 88 2.07 -14.66 -2.45
C ASN A 88 1.19 -14.87 -1.20
N LEU A 89 1.27 -13.95 -0.24
CA LEU A 89 0.51 -14.02 1.02
C LEU A 89 -0.90 -13.44 0.89
N GLY A 90 -1.24 -12.85 -0.27
CA GLY A 90 -2.51 -12.15 -0.49
C GLY A 90 -2.58 -10.77 0.19
N ASP A 91 -1.43 -10.31 0.66
CA ASP A 91 -1.16 -8.96 1.16
C ASP A 91 -0.90 -7.97 0.02
N PHE A 92 -0.48 -6.75 0.38
CA PHE A 92 -0.09 -5.76 -0.61
C PHE A 92 1.16 -6.24 -1.35
N TYR A 93 1.17 -6.07 -2.66
CA TYR A 93 2.36 -6.26 -3.49
C TYR A 93 2.36 -5.15 -4.55
N ASP A 94 3.48 -4.42 -4.63
CA ASP A 94 3.66 -3.36 -5.61
C ASP A 94 3.87 -3.96 -7.02
N GLN A 95 2.75 -4.21 -7.70
CA GLN A 95 2.74 -4.73 -9.07
C GLN A 95 3.05 -3.65 -10.12
N HIS A 96 3.00 -2.37 -9.72
CA HIS A 96 3.18 -1.23 -10.62
C HIS A 96 4.22 -0.26 -10.04
N GLN A 97 5.49 -0.64 -10.16
CA GLN A 97 6.61 0.07 -9.56
C GLN A 97 6.93 1.45 -10.17
N GLY A 98 6.14 1.93 -11.13
CA GLY A 98 6.46 3.11 -11.94
C GLY A 98 5.38 4.18 -11.99
N GLY A 99 5.57 5.30 -11.29
CA GLY A 99 4.65 6.44 -11.32
C GLY A 99 3.56 6.35 -10.24
N ASP A 100 2.40 6.96 -10.50
CA ASP A 100 1.31 7.06 -9.53
C ASP A 100 0.34 5.88 -9.68
N ASP A 101 -0.04 5.26 -8.56
CA ASP A 101 -0.88 4.07 -8.53
C ASP A 101 -2.36 4.38 -8.32
N TYR A 102 -2.63 5.41 -7.52
CA TYR A 102 -3.98 5.74 -7.08
C TYR A 102 -4.42 7.05 -7.70
N GLY A 103 -5.68 7.08 -8.14
CA GLY A 103 -6.31 8.27 -8.70
C GLY A 103 -7.71 8.44 -8.12
N TYR A 104 -8.15 9.69 -8.03
CA TYR A 104 -9.42 10.06 -7.40
C TYR A 104 -10.27 10.92 -8.34
N ASP A 105 -11.58 10.95 -8.09
CA ASP A 105 -12.47 11.94 -8.67
C ASP A 105 -12.47 13.25 -7.85
N VAL A 106 -13.21 14.24 -8.34
CA VAL A 106 -13.34 15.57 -7.70
C VAL A 106 -13.98 15.52 -6.32
N ASN A 107 -14.74 14.47 -6.00
CA ASN A 107 -15.34 14.26 -4.68
C ASN A 107 -14.41 13.48 -3.74
N GLY A 108 -13.26 13.01 -4.23
CA GLY A 108 -12.28 12.27 -3.46
C GLY A 108 -12.48 10.76 -3.44
N ASN A 109 -13.33 10.20 -4.29
CA ASN A 109 -13.48 8.74 -4.39
C ASN A 109 -12.36 8.16 -5.26
N MET A 110 -11.84 7.00 -4.88
CA MET A 110 -10.82 6.29 -5.67
C MET A 110 -11.42 5.77 -6.97
N ILE A 111 -10.81 6.11 -8.10
CA ILE A 111 -11.24 5.67 -9.44
C ILE A 111 -10.16 4.89 -10.21
N THR A 112 -8.93 4.86 -9.68
CA THR A 112 -7.78 4.14 -10.23
C THR A 112 -7.01 3.46 -9.10
N ASP A 113 -6.61 2.21 -9.33
CA ASP A 113 -5.66 1.43 -8.51
C ASP A 113 -4.87 0.52 -9.45
N ARG A 114 -3.63 0.91 -9.76
CA ARG A 114 -2.79 0.20 -10.73
C ARG A 114 -2.24 -1.12 -10.24
N ASN A 115 -2.02 -1.23 -8.93
CA ASN A 115 -1.64 -2.49 -8.29
C ASN A 115 -2.74 -3.56 -8.44
N LYS A 116 -3.99 -3.12 -8.64
CA LYS A 116 -5.14 -3.99 -8.94
C LYS A 116 -5.63 -3.91 -10.37
N ARG A 117 -4.86 -3.26 -11.25
CA ARG A 117 -5.12 -3.22 -12.69
C ARG A 117 -6.44 -2.51 -13.03
N LEU A 118 -6.86 -1.63 -12.13
CA LEU A 118 -7.99 -0.73 -12.25
C LEU A 118 -7.50 0.55 -12.92
N LEU A 119 -7.40 0.49 -14.24
CA LEU A 119 -6.93 1.56 -15.11
C LEU A 119 -8.08 2.04 -15.99
N GLY A 120 -8.54 3.27 -15.77
CA GLY A 120 -9.58 3.88 -16.59
C GLY A 120 -9.19 4.06 -18.06
N ASN A 121 -10.13 4.54 -18.86
CA ASN A 121 -9.98 4.72 -20.31
C ASN A 121 -9.12 5.97 -20.63
N VAL A 122 -7.83 5.91 -20.30
CA VAL A 122 -6.84 6.88 -20.81
C VAL A 122 -6.19 6.24 -22.04
N LEU A 123 -6.50 6.77 -23.23
CA LEU A 123 -5.89 6.46 -24.53
C LEU A 123 -4.43 6.96 -24.64
N ALA A 124 -3.71 7.13 -23.52
CA ALA A 124 -2.29 7.52 -23.53
C ALA A 124 -1.42 6.27 -23.36
N PRO A 125 -0.29 6.13 -24.10
CA PRO A 125 0.57 4.94 -24.05
C PRO A 125 1.14 4.62 -22.67
N TYR A 126 1.15 5.57 -21.75
CA TYR A 126 1.44 5.37 -20.34
C TYR A 126 0.51 6.30 -19.58
N GLY A 127 -0.62 5.77 -19.15
CA GLY A 127 -1.60 6.53 -18.39
C GLY A 127 -0.91 7.14 -17.18
N THR A 128 -1.14 8.41 -16.93
CA THR A 128 -0.74 9.10 -15.70
C THR A 128 -1.81 8.82 -14.65
N GLY A 129 -1.40 8.46 -13.43
CA GLY A 129 -2.33 8.23 -12.31
C GLY A 129 -2.85 9.58 -11.86
N ILE A 130 -3.75 10.19 -12.64
CA ILE A 130 -4.18 11.56 -12.41
C ILE A 130 -5.43 11.54 -11.53
N ASP A 131 -5.50 12.47 -10.59
CA ASP A 131 -6.71 13.00 -9.99
C ASP A 131 -7.61 13.52 -11.12
N VAL A 132 -8.40 12.64 -11.73
CA VAL A 132 -9.01 12.91 -13.02
C VAL A 132 -10.14 13.91 -12.79
N SER A 133 -10.02 15.09 -13.37
CA SER A 133 -10.97 16.19 -13.25
C SER A 133 -12.34 15.91 -13.88
N SER A 134 -12.62 14.67 -14.32
CA SER A 134 -13.92 14.26 -14.82
C SER A 134 -14.33 12.86 -14.36
N PHE A 135 -15.60 12.73 -14.01
CA PHE A 135 -16.26 11.59 -13.35
C PHE A 135 -16.21 10.24 -14.09
N ASN A 136 -15.75 10.19 -15.35
CA ASN A 136 -15.91 9.03 -16.24
C ASN A 136 -14.59 8.50 -16.84
N GLN A 137 -13.45 8.85 -16.26
CA GLN A 137 -12.14 8.48 -16.80
C GLN A 137 -11.40 7.40 -16.00
N GLY A 138 -12.00 6.88 -14.93
CA GLY A 138 -11.44 5.81 -14.10
C GLY A 138 -12.06 4.43 -14.36
N SER A 139 -11.54 3.41 -13.69
CA SER A 139 -12.06 2.02 -13.75
C SER A 139 -13.21 1.78 -12.78
N ILE A 140 -13.31 2.57 -11.71
CA ILE A 140 -14.37 2.44 -10.69
C ILE A 140 -15.39 3.55 -10.95
N HIS A 141 -16.63 3.17 -11.26
CA HIS A 141 -17.73 4.11 -11.44
C HIS A 141 -18.67 4.05 -10.23
N TYR A 142 -19.17 5.21 -9.81
CA TYR A 142 -20.03 5.36 -8.64
C TYR A 142 -21.46 5.73 -9.05
N ASN A 143 -22.49 5.18 -8.41
CA ASN A 143 -23.91 5.54 -8.67
C ASN A 143 -24.39 6.71 -7.80
N HIS A 144 -23.91 6.80 -6.57
CA HIS A 144 -24.31 7.79 -5.57
C HIS A 144 -23.09 8.20 -4.75
N MET A 145 -22.51 9.36 -5.07
CA MET A 145 -21.34 9.98 -4.43
C MET A 145 -20.17 9.04 -4.10
N ASN A 146 -20.30 8.02 -3.25
CA ASN A 146 -19.28 7.10 -2.76
C ASN A 146 -19.59 5.59 -2.93
N LEU A 147 -20.72 5.18 -3.52
CA LEU A 147 -21.04 3.75 -3.75
C LEU A 147 -20.61 3.27 -5.15
N PRO A 148 -19.63 2.34 -5.27
CA PRO A 148 -19.25 1.78 -6.55
C PRO A 148 -20.42 1.00 -7.19
N GLN A 149 -20.73 1.29 -8.44
CA GLN A 149 -21.75 0.60 -9.23
C GLN A 149 -21.16 -0.32 -10.30
N SER A 150 -19.97 -0.01 -10.80
CA SER A 150 -19.26 -0.88 -11.75
C SER A 150 -17.75 -0.70 -11.62
N ILE A 151 -17.03 -1.79 -11.86
CA ILE A 151 -15.57 -1.81 -11.84
C ILE A 151 -15.08 -2.49 -13.11
N LEU A 152 -14.26 -1.79 -13.88
CA LEU A 152 -13.59 -2.32 -15.06
C LEU A 152 -12.17 -2.77 -14.69
N VAL A 153 -11.96 -4.09 -14.75
CA VAL A 153 -10.64 -4.70 -14.51
C VAL A 153 -10.02 -5.07 -15.86
N ARG A 154 -8.79 -4.64 -16.12
CA ARG A 154 -8.10 -5.05 -17.35
C ARG A 154 -7.66 -6.53 -17.25
N PRO A 155 -7.84 -7.35 -18.29
CA PRO A 155 -7.46 -8.77 -18.29
C PRO A 155 -5.94 -8.92 -18.29
N GLY A 156 -5.41 -9.96 -17.62
CA GLY A 156 -3.97 -10.25 -17.49
C GLY A 156 -3.23 -10.03 -18.80
N VAL A 157 -2.06 -9.36 -18.77
CA VAL A 157 -1.05 -9.75 -19.77
C VAL A 157 -0.67 -11.17 -19.37
N ASN A 158 -1.34 -12.15 -19.96
CA ASN A 158 -0.87 -13.53 -19.94
C ASN A 158 0.45 -13.48 -20.70
N GLY A 159 1.56 -13.38 -19.95
CA GLY A 159 2.89 -13.56 -20.49
C GLY A 159 2.98 -14.96 -21.10
N ALA A 160 3.46 -15.00 -22.34
CA ALA A 160 4.03 -16.19 -22.96
C ALA A 160 5.18 -16.78 -22.12
#